data_AF-V6H994-F1
#
_entry.id   AF-V6H994-F1
#
_cell.length_a   1.000
_cell.length_b   1.000
_cell.length_c   1.000
_cell.angle_alpha   90.00
_cell.angle_beta   90.00
_cell.angle_gamma   90.00
#
_symmetry.space_group_name_H-M   'P 1'
#
loop_
_entity.id
_entity.type
_entity.pdbx_description
1 polymer ?
#
loop_
_entity_poly.entity_id
_entity_poly.type
_entity_poly.pdbx_seq_one_letter_code
_entity_poly.pdbx_strand_id
1 'polypeptide(L)'
;MEERSPDIIEIKDTSVNVRELMEEIESRLARRPVTKEELEKLSRWKFAPESPEGYREFDAAETAHLFEKGIAPPKFTNPKFKFIRGPLRWVFISLVEFYAFLDKKLSENRTRAFYSVLNELILLRGDHEKLKRKFERFYNEFIELNYSLRREIKPEFLWSSEFLYEEETLEESEKLLLSMISPGNSVLVLNPEWGKFLKHLLKAQIEFRCVTWNANHYNFIKEQVFNSVELLSFDELLPQPPLPSKVVLPSNLCFLPNWVLEKLFRTLAQKAAPSTEFLFRYSNFSNRFASPFQPVLLTQVGESSLREFLRKLGFKNVVETKVGDGFAVLSFRK
;
A
#
# COMPACT_ATOMS: atom_id res chain seq x y z
N MET A 1 16.38 -35.38 14.01
CA MET A 1 15.09 -34.92 13.45
C MET A 1 14.46 -34.05 14.53
N GLU A 2 14.61 -32.74 14.41
CA GLU A 2 13.91 -31.76 15.24
C GLU A 2 13.01 -30.97 14.29
N GLU A 3 11.70 -31.04 14.55
CA GLU A 3 10.67 -30.33 13.83
C GLU A 3 10.75 -28.83 14.16
N ARG A 4 11.00 -28.00 13.13
CA ARG A 4 10.83 -26.55 13.23
C ARG A 4 9.40 -26.20 12.80
N SER A 5 8.70 -25.52 13.69
CA SER A 5 7.35 -24.97 13.53
C SER A 5 7.17 -24.20 12.21
N PRO A 6 6.11 -24.48 11.43
CA PRO A 6 5.66 -23.63 10.35
C PRO A 6 4.73 -22.58 10.95
N ASP A 7 5.10 -21.30 10.86
CA ASP A 7 4.16 -20.17 10.77
C ASP A 7 4.98 -18.87 10.78
N ILE A 8 5.58 -18.58 9.64
CA ILE A 8 5.88 -17.20 9.26
C ILE A 8 5.04 -16.97 8.01
N ILE A 9 4.00 -16.15 8.17
CA ILE A 9 3.14 -15.72 7.08
C ILE A 9 4.02 -14.92 6.11
N GLU A 10 4.41 -15.55 5.01
CA GLU A 10 5.10 -14.90 3.89
C GLU A 10 4.16 -13.89 3.26
N ILE A 11 4.37 -12.61 3.56
CA ILE A 11 3.81 -11.52 2.76
C ILE A 11 4.55 -11.52 1.42
N LYS A 12 3.95 -12.17 0.41
CA LYS A 12 4.47 -12.19 -0.96
C LYS A 12 4.14 -10.87 -1.67
N ASP A 13 4.95 -9.85 -1.41
CA ASP A 13 5.05 -8.68 -2.27
C ASP A 13 6.16 -8.92 -3.30
N THR A 14 5.82 -9.00 -4.59
CA THR A 14 6.76 -9.27 -5.68
C THR A 14 7.75 -8.14 -5.94
N SER A 15 7.57 -6.98 -5.30
CA SER A 15 8.49 -5.84 -5.38
C SER A 15 9.63 -5.88 -4.35
N VAL A 16 9.54 -6.79 -3.37
CA VAL A 16 10.45 -6.87 -2.24
C VAL A 16 11.11 -8.24 -2.23
N ASN A 17 12.34 -8.32 -2.74
CA ASN A 17 13.15 -9.54 -2.67
C ASN A 17 13.58 -9.75 -1.21
N VAL A 18 12.79 -10.54 -0.47
CA VAL A 18 13.05 -10.89 0.93
C VAL A 18 14.44 -11.49 1.11
N ARG A 19 14.99 -12.14 0.08
CA ARG A 19 16.35 -12.68 0.07
C ARG A 19 17.42 -11.59 0.06
N GLU A 20 17.27 -10.54 -0.75
CA GLU A 20 18.18 -9.38 -0.74
C GLU A 20 18.07 -8.59 0.56
N LEU A 21 16.88 -8.42 1.11
CA LEU A 21 16.71 -7.78 2.43
C LEU A 21 17.32 -8.61 3.55
N MET A 22 17.14 -9.94 3.52
CA MET A 22 17.78 -10.86 4.46
C MET A 22 19.31 -10.84 4.29
N GLU A 23 19.83 -10.83 3.07
CA GLU A 23 21.27 -10.67 2.81
C GLU A 23 21.82 -9.30 3.23
N GLU A 24 21.03 -8.22 3.09
CA GLU A 24 21.41 -6.88 3.57
C GLU A 24 21.37 -6.81 5.10
N ILE A 25 20.38 -7.41 5.73
CA ILE A 25 20.25 -7.52 7.19
C ILE A 25 21.34 -8.44 7.75
N GLU A 26 21.62 -9.58 7.13
CA GLU A 26 22.67 -10.52 7.52
C GLU A 26 24.06 -9.94 7.29
N SER A 27 24.29 -9.22 6.19
CA SER A 27 25.58 -8.54 5.94
C SER A 27 25.82 -7.34 6.87
N ARG A 28 24.75 -6.69 7.37
CA ARG A 28 24.85 -5.66 8.42
C ARG A 28 24.94 -6.24 9.83
N LEU A 29 24.32 -7.40 10.09
CA LEU A 29 24.46 -8.19 11.33
C LEU A 29 25.80 -8.92 11.39
N ALA A 30 26.47 -9.14 10.25
CA ALA A 30 27.82 -9.65 10.14
C ALA A 30 28.83 -8.60 10.63
N ARG A 31 28.83 -8.42 11.96
CA ARG A 31 29.86 -7.84 12.83
C ARG A 31 30.95 -7.07 12.08
N ARG A 32 30.71 -5.80 11.79
CA ARG A 32 31.82 -4.88 11.54
C ARG A 32 32.41 -4.53 12.91
N PRO A 33 33.67 -4.93 13.23
CA PRO A 33 34.29 -4.51 14.48
C PRO A 33 34.38 -2.99 14.49
N VAL A 34 33.84 -2.35 15.55
CA VAL A 34 33.88 -0.90 15.73
C VAL A 34 35.34 -0.45 15.70
N THR A 35 35.66 0.46 14.79
CA THR A 35 37.03 0.95 14.62
C THR A 35 37.39 1.87 15.79
N LYS A 36 38.70 1.98 16.11
CA LYS A 36 39.17 2.85 17.19
C LYS A 36 38.72 4.32 17.00
N GLU A 37 38.66 4.78 15.76
CA GLU A 37 38.22 6.14 15.40
C GLU A 37 36.72 6.37 15.67
N GLU A 38 35.88 5.34 15.45
CA GLU A 38 34.45 5.40 15.77
C GLU A 38 34.23 5.41 17.29
N LEU A 39 35.01 4.63 18.04
CA LEU A 39 35.02 4.63 19.51
C LEU A 39 35.38 6.01 20.08
N GLU A 40 36.42 6.66 19.55
CA GLU A 40 36.82 8.01 19.97
C GLU A 40 35.78 9.09 19.63
N LYS A 41 35.02 8.90 18.56
CA LYS A 41 33.90 9.80 18.21
C LYS A 41 32.72 9.59 19.15
N LEU A 42 32.35 8.34 19.43
CA LEU A 42 31.26 7.97 20.33
C LEU A 42 31.54 8.40 21.77
N SER A 43 32.79 8.32 22.24
CA SER A 43 33.17 8.75 23.60
C SER A 43 33.06 10.26 23.81
N ARG A 44 32.96 11.05 22.73
CA ARG A 44 32.82 12.51 22.77
C ARG A 44 31.37 12.98 22.62
N TRP A 45 30.43 12.06 22.36
CA TRP A 45 29.02 12.41 22.19
C TRP A 45 28.33 12.59 23.54
N LYS A 46 27.84 13.81 23.78
CA LYS A 46 26.85 14.09 24.82
C LYS A 46 25.48 14.07 24.16
N PHE A 47 24.59 13.16 24.57
CA PHE A 47 23.25 13.10 24.01
C PHE A 47 22.37 14.19 24.63
N ALA A 48 21.88 15.12 23.81
CA ALA A 48 20.71 15.93 24.12
C ALA A 48 19.47 15.28 23.49
N PRO A 49 18.35 15.23 24.22
CA PRO A 49 17.43 16.36 24.20
C PRO A 49 17.07 16.85 25.61
N GLU A 50 16.50 18.05 25.70
CA GLU A 50 15.91 18.60 26.93
C GLU A 50 14.82 17.66 27.46
N SER A 51 15.17 16.78 28.40
CA SER A 51 14.21 16.05 29.21
C SER A 51 13.66 17.01 30.28
N PRO A 52 12.34 17.21 30.37
CA PRO A 52 11.78 17.97 31.46
C PRO A 52 11.95 17.18 32.77
N GLU A 53 12.41 17.89 33.79
CA GLU A 53 12.48 17.48 35.20
C GLU A 53 13.57 16.46 35.60
N GLY A 54 14.70 16.99 36.08
CA GLY A 54 15.47 16.41 37.20
C GLY A 54 16.31 15.15 36.96
N TYR A 55 16.21 14.50 35.80
CA TYR A 55 17.09 13.37 35.47
C TYR A 55 18.47 13.86 35.02
N ARG A 56 19.51 13.34 35.68
CA ARG A 56 20.90 13.62 35.37
C ARG A 56 21.20 13.22 33.92
N GLU A 57 21.82 14.13 33.17
CA GLU A 57 22.22 13.93 31.77
C GLU A 57 22.96 12.59 31.60
N PHE A 58 22.57 11.79 30.60
CA PHE A 58 23.25 10.53 30.31
C PHE A 58 24.60 10.82 29.62
N ASP A 59 25.66 10.83 30.41
CA ASP A 59 27.04 10.93 29.92
C ASP A 59 27.60 9.51 29.73
N ALA A 60 27.81 9.12 28.48
CA ALA A 60 28.35 7.82 28.11
C ALA A 60 29.79 7.64 28.64
N ALA A 61 30.57 8.72 28.78
CA ALA A 61 31.91 8.67 29.35
C ALA A 61 31.87 8.53 30.88
N GLU A 62 30.95 9.23 31.57
CA GLU A 62 30.77 9.08 33.01
C GLU A 62 30.28 7.66 33.37
N THR A 63 29.37 7.11 32.56
CA THR A 63 28.85 5.75 32.74
C THR A 63 29.91 4.70 32.39
N ALA A 64 30.73 4.91 31.36
CA ALA A 64 31.87 4.05 31.05
C ALA A 64 32.93 4.06 32.16
N HIS A 65 33.19 5.23 32.77
CA HIS A 65 34.13 5.38 33.87
C HIS A 65 33.71 4.60 35.13
N LEU A 66 32.42 4.31 35.33
CA LEU A 66 31.95 3.41 36.39
C LEU A 66 32.41 1.97 36.17
N PHE A 67 32.63 1.55 34.91
CA PHE A 67 33.19 0.25 34.58
C PHE A 67 34.73 0.22 34.63
N GLU A 68 35.41 1.39 34.59
CA GLU A 68 36.87 1.52 34.62
C GLU A 68 37.51 1.60 36.02
N LYS A 69 36.71 1.74 37.09
CA LYS A 69 37.21 1.74 38.47
C LYS A 69 37.77 0.37 38.87
N GLY A 70 39.02 0.11 38.48
CA GLY A 70 39.78 -1.05 38.91
C GLY A 70 40.08 -0.99 40.41
N ILE A 71 40.21 -2.17 41.01
CA ILE A 71 40.59 -2.30 42.42
C ILE A 71 42.03 -1.78 42.59
N ALA A 72 42.20 -0.68 43.31
CA ALA A 72 43.54 -0.18 43.62
C ALA A 72 44.28 -1.18 44.53
N PRO A 73 45.60 -1.42 44.32
CA PRO A 73 46.35 -2.31 45.18
C PRO A 73 46.31 -1.80 46.64
N PRO A 74 46.13 -2.68 47.63
CA PRO A 74 46.01 -2.27 49.01
C PRO A 74 47.29 -1.58 49.44
N LYS A 75 47.17 -0.37 50.01
CA LYS A 75 48.30 0.34 50.58
C LYS A 75 48.75 -0.41 51.85
N PHE A 76 49.79 -1.23 51.73
CA PHE A 76 50.41 -1.99 52.84
C PHE A 76 51.06 -1.10 53.92
N THR A 77 50.87 0.22 53.87
CA THR A 77 51.21 1.17 54.94
C THR A 77 50.17 1.18 56.07
N ASN A 78 49.03 0.50 55.92
CA ASN A 78 48.01 0.39 56.94
C ASN A 78 48.49 -0.51 58.12
N PRO A 79 48.39 -0.08 59.39
CA PRO A 79 48.93 -0.79 60.55
C PRO A 79 48.42 -2.23 60.72
N LYS A 80 47.28 -2.59 60.11
CA LYS A 80 46.71 -3.95 60.13
C LYS A 80 47.51 -4.99 59.32
N PHE A 81 48.37 -4.56 58.39
CA PHE A 81 49.15 -5.46 57.51
C PHE A 81 50.65 -5.49 57.82
N LYS A 82 51.09 -4.95 58.97
CA LYS A 82 52.50 -4.90 59.38
C LYS A 82 53.19 -6.27 59.49
N PHE A 83 52.41 -7.35 59.60
CA PHE A 83 52.88 -8.74 59.78
C PHE A 83 53.32 -9.41 58.46
N ILE A 84 52.97 -8.83 57.30
CA ILE A 84 53.36 -9.36 55.99
C ILE A 84 54.68 -8.68 55.58
N ARG A 85 55.81 -9.30 55.91
CA ARG A 85 57.17 -8.83 55.56
C ARG A 85 57.92 -9.84 54.69
N GLY A 86 58.88 -9.36 53.91
CA GLY A 86 59.75 -10.21 53.09
C GLY A 86 59.04 -10.83 51.87
N PRO A 87 59.45 -12.03 51.41
CA PRO A 87 59.01 -12.61 50.14
C PRO A 87 57.50 -12.86 50.04
N LEU A 88 56.80 -13.08 51.16
CA LEU A 88 55.33 -13.17 51.20
C LEU A 88 54.66 -11.86 50.76
N ARG A 89 55.24 -10.70 51.09
CA ARG A 89 54.73 -9.40 50.62
C ARG A 89 54.80 -9.30 49.10
N TRP A 90 55.88 -9.81 48.51
CA TRP A 90 56.06 -9.82 47.06
C TRP A 90 55.01 -10.70 46.38
N VAL A 91 54.73 -11.89 46.93
CA VAL A 91 53.68 -12.79 46.40
C VAL A 91 52.29 -12.15 46.47
N PHE A 92 51.94 -11.48 47.58
CA PHE A 92 50.66 -10.76 47.66
C PHE A 92 50.57 -9.59 46.69
N ILE A 93 51.67 -8.86 46.49
CA ILE A 93 51.73 -7.78 45.50
C ILE A 93 51.52 -8.35 44.09
N SER A 94 52.24 -9.41 43.72
CA SER A 94 52.11 -10.03 42.40
C SER A 94 50.73 -10.62 42.15
N LEU A 95 50.08 -11.22 43.16
CA LEU A 95 48.70 -11.70 43.04
C LEU A 95 47.72 -10.54 42.84
N VAL A 96 47.85 -9.45 43.61
CA VAL A 96 46.99 -8.28 43.45
C VAL A 96 47.22 -7.61 42.10
N GLU A 97 48.47 -7.51 41.63
CA GLU A 97 48.79 -6.98 40.30
C GLU A 97 48.20 -7.83 39.18
N PHE A 98 48.25 -9.17 39.30
CA PHE A 98 47.63 -10.09 38.36
C PHE A 98 46.10 -9.97 38.36
N TYR A 99 45.47 -9.90 39.53
CA TYR A 99 44.02 -9.67 39.65
C TYR A 99 43.62 -8.29 39.11
N ALA A 100 44.39 -7.24 39.37
CA ALA A 100 44.15 -5.91 38.83
C ALA A 100 44.32 -5.87 37.30
N PHE A 101 45.27 -6.63 36.76
CA PHE A 101 45.43 -6.77 35.30
C PHE A 101 44.24 -7.51 34.65
N LEU A 102 43.78 -8.60 35.27
CA LEU A 102 42.58 -9.32 34.81
C LEU A 102 41.32 -8.45 34.89
N ASP A 103 41.13 -7.72 35.99
CA ASP A 103 40.01 -6.80 36.19
C ASP A 103 40.04 -5.66 35.16
N LYS A 104 41.21 -5.08 34.90
CA LYS A 104 41.40 -4.07 33.84
C LYS A 104 41.06 -4.61 32.45
N LYS A 105 41.42 -5.86 32.14
CA LYS A 105 41.09 -6.50 30.86
C LYS A 105 39.60 -6.82 30.72
N LEU A 106 38.95 -7.24 31.81
CA LEU A 106 37.50 -7.47 31.84
C LEU A 106 36.72 -6.16 31.75
N SER A 107 37.20 -5.11 32.41
CA SER A 107 36.70 -3.74 32.31
C SER A 107 36.77 -3.20 30.88
N GLU A 108 37.93 -3.35 30.21
CA GLU A 108 38.11 -2.94 28.80
C GLU A 108 37.08 -3.62 27.87
N ASN A 109 36.82 -4.92 28.06
CA ASN A 109 35.82 -5.65 27.27
C ASN A 109 34.38 -5.24 27.60
N ARG A 110 34.06 -4.93 28.87
CA ARG A 110 32.75 -4.42 29.28
C ARG A 110 32.47 -3.05 28.69
N THR A 111 33.45 -2.15 28.72
CA THR A 111 33.34 -0.82 28.13
C THR A 111 33.15 -0.90 26.61
N ARG A 112 33.86 -1.81 25.92
CA ARG A 112 33.64 -2.07 24.49
C ARG A 112 32.23 -2.62 24.20
N ALA A 113 31.74 -3.55 25.01
CA ALA A 113 30.39 -4.09 24.86
C ALA A 113 29.32 -3.01 25.06
N PHE A 114 29.50 -2.14 26.05
CA PHE A 114 28.64 -0.99 26.30
C PHE A 114 28.56 -0.04 25.10
N TYR A 115 29.72 0.37 24.54
CA TYR A 115 29.74 1.22 23.35
C TYR A 115 29.20 0.53 22.10
N SER A 116 29.35 -0.79 21.98
CA SER A 116 28.75 -1.57 20.88
C SER A 116 27.22 -1.53 20.94
N VAL A 117 26.64 -1.76 22.12
CA VAL A 117 25.17 -1.70 22.33
C VAL A 117 24.66 -0.28 22.10
N LEU A 118 25.38 0.73 22.58
CA LEU A 118 25.01 2.13 22.36
C LEU A 118 24.99 2.47 20.85
N ASN A 119 26.00 2.03 20.11
CA ASN A 119 26.07 2.24 18.66
C ASN A 119 24.90 1.55 17.93
N GLU A 120 24.55 0.33 18.32
CA GLU A 120 23.39 -0.38 17.77
C GLU A 120 22.07 0.37 18.03
N LEU A 121 21.87 0.90 19.23
CA LEU A 121 20.67 1.69 19.56
C LEU A 121 20.55 2.97 18.73
N ILE A 122 21.68 3.64 18.45
CA ILE A 122 21.73 4.84 17.59
C ILE A 122 21.35 4.49 16.15
N LEU A 123 21.92 3.40 15.62
CA LEU A 123 21.63 2.94 14.26
C LEU A 123 20.14 2.56 14.12
N LEU A 124 19.59 1.84 15.10
CA LEU A 124 18.16 1.49 15.14
C LEU A 124 17.25 2.72 15.15
N ARG A 125 17.61 3.76 15.93
CA ARG A 125 16.86 5.03 15.94
C ARG A 125 16.91 5.73 14.58
N GLY A 126 18.08 5.79 13.95
CA GLY A 126 18.25 6.40 12.63
C GLY A 126 17.44 5.69 11.54
N ASP A 127 17.39 4.37 11.57
CA ASP A 127 16.60 3.59 10.63
C ASP A 127 15.10 3.72 10.90
N HIS A 128 14.68 3.80 12.17
CA HIS A 128 13.29 4.10 12.53
C HIS A 128 12.83 5.47 12.00
N GLU A 129 13.65 6.51 12.13
CA GLU A 129 13.33 7.86 11.61
C GLU A 129 13.25 7.88 10.08
N LYS A 130 14.13 7.15 9.37
CA LYS A 130 14.05 7.00 7.91
C LYS A 130 12.77 6.28 7.49
N LEU A 131 12.39 5.22 8.20
CA LEU A 131 11.17 4.48 7.92
C LEU A 131 9.93 5.36 8.11
N LYS A 132 9.89 6.14 9.19
CA LYS A 132 8.83 7.11 9.44
C LYS A 132 8.70 8.14 8.31
N ARG A 133 9.82 8.73 7.85
CA ARG A 133 9.81 9.69 6.73
C ARG A 133 9.34 9.06 5.42
N LYS A 134 9.74 7.81 5.12
CA LYS A 134 9.24 7.08 3.95
C LYS A 134 7.73 6.87 4.03
N PHE A 135 7.23 6.52 5.22
CA PHE A 135 5.80 6.30 5.45
C PHE A 135 4.99 7.59 5.32
N GLU A 136 5.46 8.69 5.90
CA GLU A 136 4.83 10.01 5.75
C GLU A 136 4.79 10.46 4.29
N ARG A 137 5.88 10.24 3.53
CA ARG A 137 5.92 10.54 2.10
C ARG A 137 4.90 9.71 1.31
N PHE A 138 4.86 8.40 1.54
CA PHE A 138 3.88 7.52 0.88
C PHE A 138 2.44 7.91 1.20
N TYR A 139 2.15 8.26 2.46
CA TYR A 139 0.82 8.68 2.87
C TYR A 139 0.42 10.01 2.22
N ASN A 140 1.34 10.97 2.12
CA ASN A 140 1.09 12.24 1.42
C ASN A 140 0.87 12.02 -0.08
N GLU A 141 1.71 11.20 -0.73
CA GLU A 141 1.54 10.83 -2.14
C GLU A 141 0.18 10.13 -2.36
N PHE A 142 -0.22 9.23 -1.46
CA PHE A 142 -1.53 8.57 -1.51
C PHE A 142 -2.70 9.53 -1.31
N ILE A 143 -2.60 10.49 -0.38
CA ILE A 143 -3.63 11.51 -0.17
C ILE A 143 -3.73 12.43 -1.38
N GLU A 144 -2.60 12.91 -1.91
CA GLU A 144 -2.57 13.78 -3.10
C GLU A 144 -3.13 13.05 -4.32
N LEU A 145 -2.79 11.77 -4.50
CA LEU A 145 -3.36 10.93 -5.55
C LEU A 145 -4.88 10.78 -5.37
N ASN A 146 -5.35 10.47 -4.17
CA ASN A 146 -6.80 10.35 -3.92
C ASN A 146 -7.53 11.70 -4.05
N TYR A 147 -6.90 12.80 -3.66
CA TYR A 147 -7.49 14.13 -3.74
C TYR A 147 -7.56 14.63 -5.17
N SER A 148 -6.51 14.41 -5.96
CA SER A 148 -6.52 14.67 -7.41
C SER A 148 -7.56 13.81 -8.13
N LEU A 149 -7.63 12.51 -7.82
CA LEU A 149 -8.67 11.62 -8.32
C LEU A 149 -10.10 12.05 -7.92
N ARG A 150 -10.28 12.74 -6.80
CA ARG A 150 -11.61 13.24 -6.37
C ARG A 150 -12.01 14.56 -7.03
N ARG A 151 -11.06 15.46 -7.31
CA ARG A 151 -11.37 16.81 -7.82
C ARG A 151 -11.39 16.89 -9.34
N GLU A 152 -10.42 16.26 -9.99
CA GLU A 152 -10.28 16.25 -11.44
C GLU A 152 -9.57 14.95 -11.82
N ILE A 153 -10.34 13.93 -12.18
CA ILE A 153 -9.78 12.86 -13.01
C ILE A 153 -9.51 13.51 -14.37
N LYS A 154 -8.34 14.13 -14.54
CA LYS A 154 -7.79 14.61 -15.82
C LYS A 154 -6.93 13.53 -16.39
N PRO A 155 -7.48 12.65 -17.22
CA PRO A 155 -6.89 11.35 -17.32
C PRO A 155 -6.48 11.19 -18.78
N GLU A 156 -5.72 12.16 -19.27
CA GLU A 156 -5.09 12.08 -20.58
C GLU A 156 -4.24 10.80 -20.69
N PHE A 157 -3.76 10.27 -19.56
CA PHE A 157 -2.93 9.08 -19.49
C PHE A 157 -3.64 7.77 -19.09
N LEU A 158 -4.77 7.85 -18.35
CA LEU A 158 -5.47 6.64 -17.85
C LEU A 158 -6.55 6.12 -18.83
N TRP A 159 -6.87 6.87 -19.89
CA TRP A 159 -7.99 6.59 -20.82
C TRP A 159 -7.51 6.49 -22.27
N SER A 160 -6.23 6.19 -22.47
CA SER A 160 -5.79 5.53 -23.72
C SER A 160 -6.34 4.09 -23.83
N SER A 161 -7.20 3.69 -22.89
CA SER A 161 -8.14 2.59 -23.05
C SER A 161 -9.09 2.91 -24.20
N GLU A 162 -8.67 2.46 -25.37
CA GLU A 162 -9.42 1.79 -26.42
C GLU A 162 -8.90 2.27 -27.77
N PHE A 163 -8.54 1.32 -28.63
CA PHE A 163 -8.11 1.62 -29.98
C PHE A 163 -9.24 2.38 -30.66
N LEU A 164 -9.05 3.69 -30.92
CA LEU A 164 -9.89 4.51 -31.81
C LEU A 164 -10.06 3.90 -33.22
N TYR A 165 -9.42 2.76 -33.50
CA TYR A 165 -9.31 2.12 -34.80
C TYR A 165 -9.93 0.71 -34.89
N GLU A 166 -10.39 0.10 -33.79
CA GLU A 166 -11.13 -1.21 -33.81
C GLU A 166 -12.67 -1.02 -33.70
N GLU A 167 -13.16 0.16 -34.06
CA GLU A 167 -14.49 0.67 -33.66
C GLU A 167 -15.73 -0.07 -34.19
N GLU A 168 -15.63 -0.98 -35.16
CA GLU A 168 -16.84 -1.53 -35.79
C GLU A 168 -17.37 -2.81 -35.14
N THR A 169 -16.50 -3.68 -34.65
CA THR A 169 -16.92 -5.02 -34.20
C THR A 169 -17.13 -5.08 -32.70
N LEU A 170 -18.36 -5.34 -32.26
CA LEU A 170 -18.66 -5.58 -30.86
C LEU A 170 -17.95 -6.85 -30.35
N GLU A 171 -17.42 -6.76 -29.14
CA GLU A 171 -16.96 -7.92 -28.39
C GLU A 171 -18.15 -8.83 -28.03
N GLU A 172 -17.89 -10.09 -27.66
CA GLU A 172 -18.97 -11.05 -27.38
C GLU A 172 -19.87 -10.61 -26.23
N SER A 173 -19.27 -10.02 -25.19
CA SER A 173 -19.99 -9.48 -24.03
C SER A 173 -20.83 -8.25 -24.38
N GLU A 174 -20.36 -7.40 -25.30
CA GLU A 174 -21.15 -6.27 -25.82
C GLU A 174 -22.31 -6.75 -26.70
N LYS A 175 -22.09 -7.80 -27.52
CA LYS A 175 -23.17 -8.45 -28.29
C LYS A 175 -24.23 -9.05 -27.36
N LEU A 176 -23.81 -9.68 -26.26
CA LEU A 176 -24.71 -10.19 -25.25
C LEU A 176 -25.53 -9.06 -24.61
N LEU A 177 -24.89 -7.94 -24.22
CA LEU A 177 -25.60 -6.75 -23.73
C LEU A 177 -26.65 -6.26 -24.72
N LEU A 178 -26.28 -6.12 -26.00
CA LEU A 178 -27.19 -5.66 -27.04
C LEU A 178 -28.38 -6.62 -27.24
N SER A 179 -28.14 -7.93 -27.19
CA SER A 179 -29.20 -8.95 -27.33
C SER A 179 -30.26 -8.91 -26.22
N MET A 180 -29.92 -8.36 -25.06
CA MET A 180 -30.84 -8.18 -23.94
C MET A 180 -31.66 -6.88 -24.02
N ILE A 181 -31.47 -6.09 -25.09
CA ILE A 181 -32.16 -4.82 -25.30
C ILE A 181 -33.04 -4.91 -26.56
N SER A 182 -34.35 -4.80 -26.36
CA SER A 182 -35.36 -4.77 -27.42
C SER A 182 -35.67 -3.33 -27.88
N PRO A 183 -36.04 -3.13 -29.16
CA PRO A 183 -36.64 -1.90 -29.66
C PRO A 183 -37.95 -1.63 -28.90
N GLY A 184 -38.04 -0.51 -28.19
CA GLY A 184 -39.17 -0.17 -27.30
C GLY A 184 -38.81 -0.14 -25.81
N ASN A 185 -37.63 -0.64 -25.43
CA ASN A 185 -37.09 -0.37 -24.11
C ASN A 185 -36.65 1.10 -24.00
N SER A 186 -36.97 1.74 -22.88
CA SER A 186 -36.34 3.00 -22.51
C SER A 186 -34.98 2.66 -21.86
N VAL A 187 -33.88 3.08 -22.49
CA VAL A 187 -32.51 2.72 -22.09
C VAL A 187 -31.71 3.93 -21.63
N LEU A 188 -30.98 3.79 -20.52
CA LEU A 188 -29.92 4.71 -20.10
C LEU A 188 -28.56 4.02 -20.29
N VAL A 189 -27.68 4.61 -21.08
CA VAL A 189 -26.32 4.15 -21.26
C VAL A 189 -25.38 5.01 -20.42
N LEU A 190 -24.67 4.37 -19.49
CA LEU A 190 -23.70 4.99 -18.60
C LEU A 190 -22.28 4.76 -19.13
N ASN A 191 -21.51 5.84 -19.26
CA ASN A 191 -20.10 5.85 -19.63
C ASN A 191 -19.75 4.92 -20.80
N PRO A 192 -20.27 5.16 -22.02
CA PRO A 192 -20.05 4.31 -23.19
C PRO A 192 -18.70 4.53 -23.88
N GLU A 193 -17.70 5.06 -23.16
CA GLU A 193 -16.36 5.39 -23.68
C GLU A 193 -16.42 6.24 -24.96
N TRP A 194 -15.83 5.79 -26.07
CA TRP A 194 -15.83 6.50 -27.36
C TRP A 194 -17.13 6.31 -28.15
N GLY A 195 -18.15 5.65 -27.58
CA GLY A 195 -19.47 5.53 -28.21
C GLY A 195 -19.60 4.38 -29.21
N LYS A 196 -18.65 3.42 -29.24
CA LYS A 196 -18.75 2.18 -30.02
C LYS A 196 -20.11 1.49 -29.84
N PHE A 197 -20.50 1.24 -28.59
CA PHE A 197 -21.79 0.63 -28.25
C PHE A 197 -22.99 1.50 -28.69
N LEU A 198 -22.87 2.83 -28.62
CA LEU A 198 -23.93 3.75 -29.05
C LEU A 198 -24.17 3.66 -30.56
N LYS A 199 -23.12 3.54 -31.38
CA LYS A 199 -23.23 3.35 -32.83
C LYS A 199 -24.08 2.11 -33.14
N HIS A 200 -23.93 1.03 -32.37
CA HIS A 200 -24.73 -0.19 -32.54
C HIS A 200 -26.19 -0.04 -32.07
N LEU A 201 -26.44 0.70 -30.98
CA LEU A 201 -27.81 1.04 -30.58
C LEU A 201 -28.54 1.87 -31.64
N LEU A 202 -27.84 2.85 -32.24
CA LEU A 202 -28.37 3.66 -33.34
C LEU A 202 -28.68 2.81 -34.58
N LYS A 203 -27.78 1.90 -34.97
CA LYS A 203 -28.01 0.94 -36.06
C LYS A 203 -29.22 0.04 -35.79
N ALA A 204 -29.45 -0.33 -34.53
CA ALA A 204 -30.60 -1.13 -34.10
C ALA A 204 -31.89 -0.32 -33.88
N GLN A 205 -31.87 1.00 -34.13
CA GLN A 205 -33.00 1.91 -33.90
C GLN A 205 -33.56 1.87 -32.47
N ILE A 206 -32.68 1.68 -31.48
CA ILE A 206 -33.04 1.69 -30.06
C ILE A 206 -32.93 3.12 -29.55
N GLU A 207 -33.98 3.64 -28.92
CA GLU A 207 -33.94 4.93 -28.23
C GLU A 207 -33.20 4.84 -26.91
N PHE A 208 -32.26 5.75 -26.67
CA PHE A 208 -31.48 5.77 -25.44
C PHE A 208 -31.16 7.19 -24.96
N ARG A 209 -30.95 7.32 -23.65
CA ARG A 209 -30.26 8.46 -23.02
C ARG A 209 -28.81 8.07 -22.76
N CYS A 210 -27.88 9.02 -22.92
CA CYS A 210 -26.45 8.77 -22.76
C CYS A 210 -25.84 9.74 -21.74
N VAL A 211 -25.09 9.20 -20.79
CA VAL A 211 -24.35 9.96 -19.78
C VAL A 211 -22.90 9.51 -19.79
N THR A 212 -21.97 10.46 -19.65
CA THR A 212 -20.55 10.18 -19.45
C THR A 212 -19.98 11.04 -18.32
N TRP A 213 -18.93 10.55 -17.68
CA TRP A 213 -18.16 11.28 -16.66
C TRP A 213 -16.82 11.81 -17.19
N ASN A 214 -16.56 11.63 -18.49
CA ASN A 214 -15.32 12.01 -19.14
C ASN A 214 -15.59 13.09 -20.20
N ALA A 215 -14.95 14.25 -20.05
CA ALA A 215 -15.12 15.40 -20.93
C ALA A 215 -14.64 15.14 -22.38
N ASN A 216 -13.59 14.33 -22.57
CA ASN A 216 -13.08 14.00 -23.90
C ASN A 216 -14.06 13.09 -24.64
N HIS A 217 -14.57 12.06 -23.95
CA HIS A 217 -15.63 11.20 -24.48
C HIS A 217 -16.91 12.00 -24.78
N TYR A 218 -17.27 12.94 -23.91
CA TYR A 218 -18.41 13.82 -24.12
C TYR A 218 -18.28 14.61 -25.42
N ASN A 219 -17.15 15.29 -25.63
CA ASN A 219 -16.92 16.09 -26.84
C ASN A 219 -16.95 15.19 -28.09
N PHE A 220 -16.25 14.05 -28.05
CA PHE A 220 -16.22 13.12 -29.18
C PHE A 220 -17.61 12.56 -29.51
N ILE A 221 -18.34 12.04 -28.51
CA ILE A 221 -19.68 11.49 -28.72
C ILE A 221 -20.60 12.58 -29.27
N LYS A 222 -20.58 13.78 -28.68
CA LYS A 222 -21.45 14.88 -29.08
C LYS A 222 -21.20 15.33 -30.53
N GLU A 223 -19.95 15.32 -30.97
CA GLU A 223 -19.59 15.77 -32.32
C GLU A 223 -19.74 14.67 -33.39
N GLN A 224 -19.45 13.41 -33.04
CA GLN A 224 -19.25 12.33 -34.03
C GLN A 224 -20.28 11.20 -33.95
N VAL A 225 -21.02 11.07 -32.85
CA VAL A 225 -21.86 9.88 -32.59
C VAL A 225 -23.31 10.25 -32.27
N PHE A 226 -23.54 11.06 -31.25
CA PHE A 226 -24.86 11.36 -30.70
C PHE A 226 -24.89 12.72 -29.97
N ASN A 227 -25.72 13.63 -30.47
CA ASN A 227 -25.74 15.04 -30.03
C ASN A 227 -26.28 15.24 -28.59
N SER A 228 -27.12 14.34 -28.08
CA SER A 228 -27.83 14.50 -26.80
C SER A 228 -27.17 13.73 -25.65
N VAL A 229 -25.84 13.72 -25.60
CA VAL A 229 -25.09 13.20 -24.45
C VAL A 229 -25.07 14.22 -23.30
N GLU A 230 -25.17 13.75 -22.06
CA GLU A 230 -25.04 14.55 -20.84
C GLU A 230 -23.65 14.30 -20.20
N LEU A 231 -22.93 15.38 -19.85
CA LEU A 231 -21.70 15.30 -19.06
C LEU A 231 -22.05 15.51 -17.59
N LEU A 232 -21.75 14.51 -16.76
CA LEU A 232 -21.90 14.59 -15.31
C LEU A 232 -20.55 14.49 -14.60
N SER A 233 -20.49 14.90 -13.34
CA SER A 233 -19.32 14.74 -12.48
C SER A 233 -19.45 13.51 -11.58
N PHE A 234 -18.36 13.12 -10.91
CA PHE A 234 -18.44 12.05 -9.90
C PHE A 234 -19.26 12.43 -8.66
N ASP A 235 -19.62 13.71 -8.50
CA ASP A 235 -20.56 14.16 -7.48
C ASP A 235 -22.00 13.75 -7.82
N GLU A 236 -22.36 13.75 -9.11
CA GLU A 236 -23.68 13.38 -9.62
C GLU A 236 -23.57 12.25 -10.65
N LEU A 237 -23.55 10.99 -10.21
CA LEU A 237 -23.28 9.86 -11.11
C LEU A 237 -24.41 9.53 -12.08
N LEU A 238 -25.64 9.93 -11.76
CA LEU A 238 -26.85 9.56 -12.49
C LEU A 238 -27.69 10.81 -12.77
N PRO A 239 -28.36 10.87 -13.93
CA PRO A 239 -29.21 11.99 -14.28
C PRO A 239 -30.40 12.09 -13.33
N GLN A 240 -31.11 13.21 -13.43
CA GLN A 240 -32.32 13.43 -12.64
C GLN A 240 -33.41 12.40 -13.01
N PRO A 241 -34.17 11.89 -12.02
CA PRO A 241 -35.22 10.91 -12.24
C PRO A 241 -36.37 11.50 -13.08
N PRO A 242 -37.19 10.65 -13.73
CA PRO A 242 -37.18 9.19 -13.67
C PRO A 242 -36.05 8.56 -14.50
N LEU A 243 -35.45 7.50 -13.97
CA LEU A 243 -34.50 6.68 -14.72
C LEU A 243 -35.24 5.79 -15.72
N PRO A 244 -34.67 5.55 -16.92
CA PRO A 244 -35.19 4.58 -17.88
C PRO A 244 -35.35 3.16 -17.33
N SER A 245 -36.18 2.35 -18.00
CA SER A 245 -36.49 0.96 -17.63
C SER A 245 -35.28 0.04 -17.61
N LYS A 246 -34.27 0.32 -18.43
CA LYS A 246 -32.99 -0.40 -18.47
C LYS A 246 -31.83 0.56 -18.31
N VAL A 247 -30.87 0.20 -17.47
CA VAL A 247 -29.62 0.94 -17.29
C VAL A 247 -28.46 0.02 -17.68
N VAL A 248 -27.65 0.48 -18.62
CA VAL A 248 -26.59 -0.31 -19.25
C VAL A 248 -25.26 0.40 -19.04
N LEU A 249 -24.23 -0.34 -18.63
CA LEU A 249 -22.86 0.14 -18.54
C LEU A 249 -21.98 -0.82 -19.38
N PRO A 250 -21.69 -0.46 -20.64
CA PRO A 250 -20.96 -1.33 -21.57
C PRO A 250 -19.43 -1.31 -21.37
N SER A 251 -18.90 -0.25 -20.76
CA SER A 251 -17.50 -0.17 -20.36
C SER A 251 -17.16 -1.15 -19.24
N ASN A 252 -15.87 -1.43 -19.03
CA ASN A 252 -15.46 -2.28 -17.91
C ASN A 252 -15.66 -1.53 -16.58
N LEU A 253 -16.56 -2.01 -15.71
CA LEU A 253 -16.72 -1.45 -14.35
C LEU A 253 -15.41 -1.33 -13.58
N CYS A 254 -14.45 -2.23 -13.79
CA CYS A 254 -13.17 -2.26 -13.10
C CYS A 254 -12.24 -1.08 -13.43
N PHE A 255 -12.56 -0.28 -14.47
CA PHE A 255 -11.89 1.01 -14.72
C PHE A 255 -12.32 2.11 -13.74
N LEU A 256 -13.45 1.95 -13.04
CA LEU A 256 -13.93 2.94 -12.08
C LEU A 256 -13.30 2.70 -10.71
N PRO A 257 -12.98 3.76 -9.94
CA PRO A 257 -12.58 3.62 -8.55
C PRO A 257 -13.66 2.96 -7.70
N ASN A 258 -13.24 2.22 -6.67
CA ASN A 258 -14.14 1.50 -5.77
C ASN A 258 -15.24 2.39 -5.14
N TRP A 259 -14.89 3.60 -4.72
CA TRP A 259 -15.82 4.56 -4.12
C TRP A 259 -16.87 5.06 -5.13
N VAL A 260 -16.53 5.14 -6.42
CA VAL A 260 -17.47 5.49 -7.49
C VAL A 260 -18.48 4.36 -7.68
N LEU A 261 -18.01 3.11 -7.71
CA LEU A 261 -18.88 1.93 -7.83
C LEU A 261 -19.84 1.82 -6.66
N GLU A 262 -19.35 1.96 -5.43
CA GLU A 262 -20.22 1.95 -4.24
C GLU A 262 -21.28 3.06 -4.29
N LYS A 263 -20.87 4.28 -4.63
CA LYS A 263 -21.79 5.40 -4.77
C LYS A 263 -22.81 5.16 -5.89
N LEU A 264 -22.37 4.59 -7.02
CA LEU A 264 -23.23 4.25 -8.15
C LEU A 264 -24.33 3.29 -7.72
N PHE A 265 -23.97 2.13 -7.14
CA PHE A 265 -24.95 1.13 -6.72
C PHE A 265 -25.91 1.65 -5.65
N ARG A 266 -25.42 2.41 -4.65
CA ARG A 266 -26.30 3.05 -3.64
C ARG A 266 -27.26 4.06 -4.28
N THR A 267 -26.79 4.85 -5.25
CA THR A 267 -27.63 5.85 -5.93
C THR A 267 -28.66 5.17 -6.84
N LEU A 268 -28.31 4.08 -7.53
CA LEU A 268 -29.25 3.27 -8.31
C LEU A 268 -30.34 2.68 -7.41
N ALA A 269 -29.95 2.13 -6.24
CA ALA A 269 -30.87 1.58 -5.27
C ALA A 269 -31.87 2.63 -4.75
N GLN A 270 -31.48 3.90 -4.69
CA GLN A 270 -32.38 5.00 -4.30
C GLN A 270 -33.24 5.50 -5.48
N LYS A 271 -32.64 5.84 -6.62
CA LYS A 271 -33.29 6.57 -7.72
C LYS A 271 -34.09 5.71 -8.70
N ALA A 272 -33.80 4.41 -8.84
CA ALA A 272 -34.45 3.59 -9.86
C ALA A 272 -35.91 3.23 -9.50
N ALA A 273 -36.75 2.97 -10.49
CA ALA A 273 -38.10 2.49 -10.24
C ALA A 273 -38.09 0.98 -9.91
N PRO A 274 -39.13 0.44 -9.25
CA PRO A 274 -39.30 -1.00 -9.14
C PRO A 274 -39.31 -1.66 -10.53
N SER A 275 -38.66 -2.81 -10.68
CA SER A 275 -38.50 -3.52 -11.96
C SER A 275 -37.53 -2.91 -12.98
N THR A 276 -36.80 -1.84 -12.65
CA THR A 276 -35.69 -1.38 -13.49
C THR A 276 -34.63 -2.49 -13.59
N GLU A 277 -34.20 -2.79 -14.82
CA GLU A 277 -33.15 -3.76 -15.10
C GLU A 277 -31.78 -3.08 -15.27
N PHE A 278 -30.73 -3.69 -14.73
CA PHE A 278 -29.36 -3.21 -14.83
C PHE A 278 -28.51 -4.26 -15.53
N LEU A 279 -27.74 -3.82 -16.53
CA LEU A 279 -26.90 -4.68 -17.37
C LEU A 279 -25.48 -4.10 -17.41
N PHE A 280 -24.60 -4.58 -16.55
CA PHE A 280 -23.25 -4.06 -16.39
C PHE A 280 -22.20 -5.06 -16.84
N ARG A 281 -21.17 -4.57 -17.53
CA ARG A 281 -20.04 -5.38 -17.97
C ARG A 281 -18.83 -5.16 -17.07
N TYR A 282 -18.14 -6.24 -16.73
CA TYR A 282 -16.91 -6.14 -15.96
C TYR A 282 -15.93 -7.28 -16.27
N SER A 283 -14.65 -7.02 -16.03
CA SER A 283 -13.60 -8.05 -16.01
C SER A 283 -12.50 -7.64 -15.04
N ASN A 284 -12.05 -8.59 -14.22
CA ASN A 284 -10.88 -8.45 -13.34
C ASN A 284 -9.55 -8.60 -14.09
N PHE A 285 -9.60 -8.94 -15.37
CA PHE A 285 -8.45 -9.14 -16.22
C PHE A 285 -8.56 -8.22 -17.43
N SER A 286 -7.44 -7.64 -17.87
CA SER A 286 -7.40 -7.01 -19.18
C SER A 286 -7.34 -8.11 -20.25
N ASN A 287 -8.48 -8.46 -20.84
CA ASN A 287 -8.54 -9.54 -21.84
C ASN A 287 -8.09 -9.12 -23.24
N ARG A 288 -7.03 -8.31 -23.33
CA ARG A 288 -6.39 -8.02 -24.61
C ARG A 288 -5.25 -9.00 -24.83
N PHE A 289 -5.60 -10.20 -25.30
CA PHE A 289 -4.64 -11.25 -25.67
C PHE A 289 -3.62 -10.80 -26.75
N ALA A 290 -3.87 -9.69 -27.45
CA ALA A 290 -3.02 -9.18 -28.52
C ALA A 290 -1.98 -8.13 -28.09
N SER A 291 -2.15 -7.48 -26.93
CA SER A 291 -1.25 -6.41 -26.47
C SER A 291 -0.41 -6.86 -25.27
N PRO A 292 0.92 -6.69 -25.29
CA PRO A 292 1.74 -6.90 -24.10
C PRO A 292 1.50 -5.82 -23.03
N PHE A 293 0.84 -4.71 -23.39
CA PHE A 293 0.47 -3.63 -22.48
C PHE A 293 -0.95 -3.81 -21.98
N GLN A 294 -1.11 -3.82 -20.66
CA GLN A 294 -2.39 -3.99 -19.99
C GLN A 294 -2.83 -2.66 -19.34
N PRO A 295 -4.08 -2.21 -19.55
CA PRO A 295 -4.59 -1.06 -18.83
C PRO A 295 -4.65 -1.34 -17.33
N VAL A 296 -4.38 -0.31 -16.51
CA VAL A 296 -4.48 -0.40 -15.06
C VAL A 296 -5.97 -0.47 -14.68
N LEU A 297 -6.37 -1.56 -14.03
CA LEU A 297 -7.69 -1.69 -13.41
C LEU A 297 -7.67 -1.04 -12.03
N LEU A 298 -8.58 -0.12 -11.76
CA LEU A 298 -8.65 0.62 -10.48
C LEU A 298 -9.37 -0.17 -9.38
N THR A 299 -10.23 -1.11 -9.78
CA THR A 299 -10.99 -1.95 -8.84
C THR A 299 -10.96 -3.41 -9.28
N GLN A 300 -10.97 -4.32 -8.31
CA GLN A 300 -11.21 -5.75 -8.51
C GLN A 300 -12.54 -6.14 -7.86
N VAL A 301 -13.32 -6.95 -8.56
CA VAL A 301 -14.65 -7.39 -8.15
C VAL A 301 -14.58 -8.83 -7.65
N GLY A 302 -14.86 -9.03 -6.35
CA GLY A 302 -15.07 -10.38 -5.81
C GLY A 302 -16.50 -10.87 -6.11
N GLU A 303 -16.64 -11.93 -6.90
CA GLU A 303 -17.94 -12.43 -7.41
C GLU A 303 -18.96 -12.70 -6.28
N SER A 304 -18.55 -13.43 -5.23
CA SER A 304 -19.41 -13.76 -4.09
C SER A 304 -19.83 -12.51 -3.31
N SER A 305 -18.88 -11.62 -3.05
CA SER A 305 -19.08 -10.39 -2.29
C SER A 305 -19.98 -9.40 -3.03
N LEU A 306 -19.86 -9.31 -4.36
CA LEU A 306 -20.69 -8.46 -5.19
C LEU A 306 -22.17 -8.87 -5.14
N ARG A 307 -22.45 -10.17 -5.25
CA ARG A 307 -23.84 -10.67 -5.19
C ARG A 307 -24.48 -10.38 -3.83
N GLU A 308 -23.73 -10.57 -2.75
CA GLU A 308 -24.20 -10.26 -1.40
C GLU A 308 -24.43 -8.75 -1.21
N PHE A 309 -23.51 -7.92 -1.69
CA PHE A 309 -23.62 -6.46 -1.66
C PHE A 309 -24.87 -5.95 -2.39
N LEU A 310 -25.12 -6.44 -3.61
CA LEU A 310 -26.31 -6.05 -4.38
C LEU A 310 -27.62 -6.48 -3.70
N ARG A 311 -27.65 -7.68 -3.10
CA ARG A 311 -28.82 -8.14 -2.33
C ARG A 311 -29.07 -7.27 -1.10
N LYS A 312 -28.02 -6.85 -0.38
CA LYS A 312 -28.13 -5.92 0.76
C LYS A 312 -28.71 -4.56 0.36
N LEU A 313 -28.45 -4.11 -0.87
CA LEU A 313 -29.03 -2.89 -1.43
C LEU A 313 -30.47 -3.06 -1.93
N GLY A 314 -31.03 -4.27 -1.86
CA GLY A 314 -32.42 -4.57 -2.25
C GLY A 314 -32.58 -5.08 -3.69
N PHE A 315 -31.50 -5.25 -4.45
CA PHE A 315 -31.57 -5.78 -5.81
C PHE A 315 -31.86 -7.29 -5.81
N LYS A 316 -32.61 -7.73 -6.83
CA LYS A 316 -33.07 -9.10 -7.04
C LYS A 316 -32.55 -9.66 -8.37
N ASN A 317 -32.64 -10.97 -8.53
CA ASN A 317 -32.28 -11.70 -9.75
C ASN A 317 -30.86 -11.38 -10.25
N VAL A 318 -29.88 -11.36 -9.33
CA VAL A 318 -28.48 -11.14 -9.68
C VAL A 318 -27.95 -12.36 -10.42
N VAL A 319 -27.82 -12.23 -11.73
CA VAL A 319 -27.30 -13.23 -12.66
C VAL A 319 -26.00 -12.71 -13.25
N GLU A 320 -25.02 -13.58 -13.36
CA GLU A 320 -23.73 -13.27 -13.94
C GLU A 320 -23.46 -14.27 -15.06
N THR A 321 -23.25 -13.76 -16.26
CA THR A 321 -22.98 -14.56 -17.45
C THR A 321 -21.56 -14.30 -17.91
N LYS A 322 -20.69 -15.30 -17.77
CA LYS A 322 -19.31 -15.25 -18.28
C LYS A 322 -19.31 -15.48 -19.78
N VAL A 323 -18.50 -14.72 -20.50
CA VAL A 323 -18.44 -14.70 -21.97
C VAL A 323 -17.02 -15.07 -22.43
N GLY A 324 -16.86 -15.54 -23.68
CA GLY A 324 -15.61 -16.08 -24.21
C GLY A 324 -14.50 -15.05 -24.39
N ASP A 325 -14.85 -13.76 -24.47
CA ASP A 325 -13.91 -12.61 -24.44
C ASP A 325 -13.35 -12.32 -23.03
N GLY A 326 -13.67 -13.18 -22.06
CA GLY A 326 -13.22 -13.11 -20.67
C GLY A 326 -13.92 -12.04 -19.83
N PHE A 327 -14.92 -11.33 -20.38
CA PHE A 327 -15.79 -10.45 -19.61
C PHE A 327 -16.94 -11.22 -18.98
N ALA A 328 -17.47 -10.66 -17.90
CA ALA A 328 -18.74 -11.07 -17.31
C ALA A 328 -19.78 -9.97 -17.51
N VAL A 329 -20.99 -10.39 -17.87
CA VAL A 329 -22.17 -9.52 -17.93
C VAL A 329 -23.04 -9.79 -16.71
N LEU A 330 -23.14 -8.78 -15.87
CA LEU A 330 -23.93 -8.76 -14.64
C LEU A 330 -25.32 -8.20 -14.93
N SER A 331 -26.35 -9.00 -14.70
CA SER A 331 -27.76 -8.63 -14.84
C SER A 331 -28.45 -8.68 -13.47
N PHE A 332 -29.19 -7.64 -13.11
CA PHE A 332 -29.97 -7.59 -11.87
C PHE A 332 -31.14 -6.62 -12.00
N ARG A 333 -32.08 -6.66 -11.05
CA ARG A 333 -33.29 -5.81 -11.06
C ARG A 333 -33.52 -5.16 -9.70
N LYS A 334 -34.16 -3.98 -9.68
CA LYS A 334 -34.62 -3.34 -8.45
C LYS A 334 -35.94 -3.92 -7.95
#